data_AF-A0AAU8E2L2-F1
#
_entry.id   AF-A0AAU8E2L2-F1
#
_cell.length_a   1.000
_cell.length_b   1.000
_cell.length_c   1.000
_cell.angle_alpha   90.00
_cell.angle_beta   90.00
_cell.angle_gamma   90.00
#
_symmetry.space_group_name_H-M   'P 1'
#
loop_
_entity.id
_entity.type
_entity.pdbx_description
1 polymer ?
#
loop_
_entity_poly.entity_id
_entity_poly.type
_entity_poly.pdbx_seq_one_letter_code
_entity_poly.pdbx_strand_id
1 'polypeptide(L)' 'MKKFILAVGLLSLAGAAFADGKSCEELKAEIAAKLDAKGVSGYSLEIVDKGTAAGGKVVGTCEKGSKEIVYKR' A
#
# COMPACT_ATOMS: atom_id res chain seq x y z
N MET A 1 20.51 -1.32 -24.60
CA MET A 1 20.28 -2.79 -24.63
C MET A 1 20.13 -3.24 -23.17
N LYS A 2 19.05 -3.78 -22.63
CA LYS A 2 17.77 -4.32 -23.11
C LYS A 2 16.71 -3.87 -22.10
N LYS A 3 15.57 -3.41 -22.63
CA LYS A 3 14.35 -3.15 -21.87
C LYS A 3 13.80 -4.51 -21.43
N PHE A 4 13.87 -4.84 -20.15
CA PHE A 4 13.00 -5.85 -19.53
C PHE A 4 11.80 -5.05 -19.00
N ILE A 5 10.70 -4.94 -19.74
CA ILE A 5 9.62 -5.94 -19.74
C ILE A 5 9.44 -6.50 -18.32
N LEU A 6 8.70 -5.76 -17.51
CA LEU A 6 7.76 -6.35 -16.57
C LEU A 6 6.42 -5.66 -16.78
N ALA A 7 5.75 -6.13 -17.84
CA ALA A 7 4.32 -6.04 -17.97
C ALA A 7 3.69 -6.75 -16.75
N VAL A 8 3.27 -5.95 -15.78
CA VAL A 8 2.22 -6.31 -14.83
C VAL A 8 1.17 -5.23 -15.06
N GLY A 9 0.26 -5.40 -16.02
CA GLY A 9 -0.60 -6.57 -16.11
C GLY A 9 -1.65 -6.47 -15.01
N LEU A 10 -2.58 -5.53 -15.20
CA LEU A 10 -4.00 -5.73 -14.94
C LEU A 10 -4.38 -6.30 -13.56
N LEU A 11 -4.34 -5.46 -12.54
CA LEU A 11 -5.35 -5.48 -11.47
C LEU A 11 -5.79 -4.05 -11.18
N SER A 12 -6.32 -3.41 -12.23
CA SER A 12 -7.44 -2.49 -12.05
C SER A 12 -8.63 -3.34 -11.60
N LEU A 13 -8.61 -3.76 -10.35
CA LEU A 13 -9.77 -4.36 -9.70
C LEU A 13 -10.77 -3.21 -9.52
N ALA A 14 -11.49 -2.91 -10.60
CA ALA A 14 -12.82 -2.32 -10.50
C ALA A 14 -13.61 -3.25 -9.57
N GLY A 15 -13.91 -2.77 -8.37
CA GLY A 15 -14.52 -3.64 -7.38
C GLY A 15 -14.44 -3.14 -5.96
N ALA A 16 -14.63 -1.84 -5.76
CA ALA A 16 -15.62 -1.44 -4.78
C ALA A 16 -16.02 0.00 -5.00
N ALA A 17 -17.29 0.18 -5.33
CA ALA A 17 -18.03 1.33 -4.85
C ALA A 17 -18.01 1.29 -3.30
N PHE A 18 -16.91 1.74 -2.68
CA PHE A 18 -16.92 2.09 -1.26
C PHE A 18 -17.17 3.60 -1.22
N ALA A 19 -18.43 3.95 -1.01
CA ALA A 19 -18.91 5.31 -0.83
C ALA A 19 -18.43 5.95 0.48
N ASP A 20 -17.66 5.22 1.29
CA ASP A 20 -16.83 5.74 2.37
C ASP A 20 -15.39 5.35 2.02
N GLY A 21 -14.52 6.32 1.74
CA GLY A 21 -13.13 6.02 1.40
C GLY A 21 -12.52 5.17 2.51
N LYS A 22 -12.06 3.95 2.20
CA LYS A 22 -11.42 3.06 3.19
C LYS A 22 -10.49 3.87 4.07
N SER A 23 -10.78 3.90 5.36
CA SER A 23 -9.93 4.55 6.34
C SER A 23 -8.54 3.95 6.22
N CYS A 24 -7.52 4.77 6.44
CA CYS A 24 -6.12 4.32 6.36
C CYS A 24 -5.85 3.07 7.21
N GLU A 25 -6.60 2.89 8.30
CA GLU A 25 -6.52 1.70 9.16
C GLU A 25 -6.95 0.40 8.46
N GLU A 26 -8.03 0.43 7.69
CA GLU A 26 -8.55 -0.76 7.01
C GLU A 26 -7.61 -1.20 5.88
N LEU A 27 -7.11 -0.22 5.10
CA LEU A 27 -6.08 -0.45 4.09
C LEU A 27 -4.78 -0.98 4.72
N LYS A 28 -4.38 -0.44 5.87
CA LYS A 28 -3.20 -0.91 6.63
C LYS A 28 -3.39 -2.36 7.09
N ALA A 29 -4.56 -2.71 7.60
CA ALA A 29 -4.87 -4.07 8.05
C ALA A 29 -4.84 -5.08 6.89
N GLU A 30 -5.40 -4.73 5.72
CA GLU A 30 -5.31 -5.57 4.52
C GLU A 30 -3.87 -5.77 4.04
N ILE A 31 -3.05 -4.71 4.08
CA ILE A 31 -1.64 -4.79 3.69
C ILE A 31 -0.88 -5.69 4.68
N ALA A 32 -1.14 -5.54 5.98
CA ALA A 32 -0.57 -6.40 7.01
C ALA A 32 -0.93 -7.87 6.76
N ALA A 33 -2.22 -8.19 6.61
CA ALA A 33 -2.68 -9.55 6.34
C ALA A 33 -2.03 -10.15 5.07
N LYS A 34 -1.83 -9.35 4.01
CA LYS A 34 -1.12 -9.79 2.80
C LYS A 34 0.38 -10.03 3.02
N LEU A 35 1.02 -9.23 3.88
CA LEU A 35 2.42 -9.40 4.27
C LEU A 35 2.59 -10.65 5.16
N ASP A 36 1.70 -10.84 6.13
CA ASP A 36 1.67 -12.01 7.01
C ASP A 36 1.42 -13.30 6.22
N ALA A 37 0.48 -13.28 5.26
CA ALA A 37 0.22 -14.41 4.37
C ALA A 37 1.42 -14.74 3.46
N LYS A 38 2.30 -13.77 3.19
CA LYS A 38 3.57 -13.96 2.49
C LYS A 38 4.71 -14.38 3.42
N GLY A 39 4.45 -14.53 4.73
CA GLY A 39 5.47 -14.86 5.73
C GLY A 39 6.45 -13.72 6.00
N VAL A 40 6.07 -12.47 5.70
CA VAL A 40 6.90 -11.31 6.03
C VAL A 40 6.70 -11.00 7.50
N SER A 41 7.76 -11.07 8.30
CA SER A 41 7.75 -10.74 9.72
C SER A 41 8.72 -9.59 10.02
N GLY A 42 8.54 -8.94 11.18
CA GLY A 42 9.42 -7.84 11.61
C GLY A 42 9.26 -6.57 10.76
N TYR A 43 8.07 -6.33 10.23
CA TYR A 43 7.74 -5.10 9.52
C TYR A 43 6.86 -4.20 10.37
N SER A 44 6.86 -2.91 10.05
CA SER A 44 5.93 -1.93 10.61
C SER A 44 5.28 -1.13 9.49
N LEU A 45 4.00 -0.81 9.68
CA LEU A 45 3.22 0.00 8.74
C LEU A 45 2.82 1.30 9.45
N GLU A 46 3.34 2.44 8.97
CA GLU A 46 2.98 3.77 9.46
C GLU A 46 2.11 4.50 8.46
N ILE A 47 1.12 5.24 8.97
CA ILE A 47 0.32 6.14 8.14
C ILE A 47 0.95 7.52 8.30
N VAL A 48 1.44 8.08 7.19
CA VAL A 48 2.04 9.41 7.14
C VAL A 48 1.31 10.28 6.13
N ASP A 49 1.46 11.59 6.23
CA ASP A 49 0.99 12.48 5.19
C ASP A 49 1.83 12.30 3.92
N LYS A 50 1.19 12.48 2.76
CA LYS A 50 1.82 12.29 1.47
C LYS A 50 3.13 13.10 1.33
N GLY A 51 4.19 12.42 0.89
CA GLY A 51 5.51 13.04 0.73
C GLY A 51 6.33 13.10 2.03
N THR A 52 5.78 12.60 3.14
CA THR A 52 6.46 12.51 4.45
C THR A 52 7.01 11.11 4.71
N ALA A 53 7.04 10.25 3.69
CA ALA A 53 7.67 8.94 3.76
C ALA A 53 9.20 9.10 3.88
N ALA A 54 9.68 9.30 5.12
CA ALA A 54 11.08 9.54 5.47
C ALA A 54 11.95 8.28 5.32
N GLY A 55 12.08 7.76 4.09
CA GLY A 55 12.95 6.62 3.75
C GLY A 55 12.31 5.24 3.87
N GLY A 56 11.02 5.15 4.19
CA GLY A 56 10.27 3.90 4.12
C GLY A 56 9.60 3.69 2.76
N LYS A 57 9.15 2.46 2.48
CA LYS A 57 8.52 2.13 1.19
C LYS A 57 7.02 2.40 1.25
N VAL A 58 6.51 3.28 0.39
CA VAL A 58 5.06 3.48 0.25
C VAL A 58 4.44 2.21 -0.33
N VAL A 59 3.53 1.59 0.43
CA VAL A 59 2.84 0.33 0.08
C VAL A 59 1.34 0.55 -0.14
N GLY A 60 0.82 1.73 0.18
CA GLY A 60 -0.55 2.13 -0.10
C GLY A 60 -0.76 3.63 0.08
N THR A 61 -1.87 4.13 -0.45
CA THR A 61 -2.36 5.50 -0.26
C THR A 61 -3.82 5.43 0.18
N CYS A 62 -4.21 6.31 1.09
CA CYS A 62 -5.55 6.39 1.68
C CYS A 62 -5.98 7.86 1.79
N GLU A 63 -7.19 8.15 2.29
CA GLU A 63 -7.69 9.54 2.40
C GLU A 63 -7.65 10.29 1.06
N LYS A 64 -8.11 9.64 -0.01
CA LYS A 64 -8.06 10.15 -1.40
C LYS A 64 -6.64 10.53 -1.89
N GLY A 65 -5.61 9.94 -1.28
CA GLY A 65 -4.21 10.23 -1.60
C GLY A 65 -3.59 11.35 -0.78
N SER A 66 -4.24 11.78 0.30
CA SER A 66 -3.66 12.74 1.26
C SER A 66 -2.67 12.06 2.20
N LYS A 67 -2.86 10.76 2.46
CA LYS A 67 -2.01 9.95 3.34
C LYS A 67 -1.45 8.73 2.62
N GLU A 68 -0.29 8.30 3.08
CA GLU A 68 0.50 7.19 2.58
C GLU A 68 0.73 6.18 3.70
N ILE A 69 0.67 4.90 3.36
CA ILE A 69 1.02 3.80 4.26
C ILE A 69 2.44 3.39 3.89
N VAL A 70 3.35 3.60 4.84
CA VAL A 70 4.78 3.41 4.70
C VAL A 70 5.18 2.15 5.44
N TYR A 71 5.79 1.25 4.68
CA TYR A 71 6.43 0.05 5.18
C TYR A 71 7.85 0.34 5.65
N LYS A 72 8.14 -0.08 6.88
CA LYS A 72 9.48 -0.10 7.49
C LYS A 72 9.83 -1.52 7.91
N ARG A 73 11.12 -1.84 7.84
CA ARG A 73 11.73 -3.07 8.34
C ARG A 73 12.82 -2.69 9.33
#